data_AF-A0A4R9VCI6-F1
#
_entry.id   AF-A0A4R9VCI6-F1
#
_cell.length_a   1.000
_cell.length_b   1.000
_cell.length_c   1.000
_cell.angle_alpha   90.00
_cell.angle_beta   90.00
_cell.angle_gamma   90.00
#
_symmetry.space_group_name_H-M   'P 1'
#
loop_
_entity.id
_entity.type
_entity.pdbx_description
1 polymer ?
#
loop_
_entity_poly.entity_id
_entity_poly.type
_entity_poly.pdbx_seq_one_letter_code
_entity_poly.pdbx_strand_id
1 'polypeptide(L)'
;DIDNQVERTRSRPLPSGQTTRRRAWLFLVLQALVGLAVLLQFNSFAVLLGVCSLVIVAVYPFMKRITNWPQLFLGFAFSWGALMGWAVEFGDLDGPA
;
A
#
# COMPACT_ATOMS: atom_id res chain seq x y z
N ASP A 1 5.64 1.25 -18.90
CA ASP A 1 5.52 2.07 -20.11
C ASP A 1 5.82 3.53 -19.84
N ILE A 2 5.01 4.25 -19.05
CA ILE A 2 5.28 5.66 -18.68
C ILE A 2 6.64 5.83 -17.99
N ASP A 3 6.98 4.95 -17.04
CA ASP A 3 8.26 5.01 -16.32
C ASP A 3 9.51 4.86 -17.22
N ASN A 4 9.39 4.28 -18.41
CA ASN A 4 10.51 4.13 -19.35
C ASN A 4 10.78 5.41 -20.15
N GLN A 5 9.78 6.29 -20.24
CA GLN A 5 9.84 7.53 -21.03
C GLN A 5 10.46 8.70 -20.24
N VAL A 6 10.70 8.53 -18.94
CA VAL A 6 11.24 9.57 -18.06
C VAL A 6 12.65 9.19 -17.63
N GLU A 7 13.62 10.06 -17.95
CA GLU A 7 15.07 9.92 -17.67
C GLU A 7 15.34 9.36 -16.25
N ARG A 8 14.73 9.99 -15.24
CA ARG A 8 14.85 9.65 -13.82
C ARG A 8 14.36 8.24 -13.48
N THR A 9 13.34 7.72 -14.17
CA THR A 9 12.69 6.44 -13.81
C THR A 9 13.04 5.30 -14.75
N ARG A 10 13.77 5.59 -15.83
CA ARG A 10 14.18 4.63 -16.86
C ARG A 10 15.05 3.50 -16.30
N SER A 11 15.88 3.80 -15.29
CA SER A 11 16.78 2.83 -14.66
C SER A 11 16.08 1.90 -13.65
N ARG A 12 14.80 2.14 -13.33
CA ARG A 12 14.05 1.29 -12.39
C ARG A 12 14.02 -0.17 -12.86
N PRO A 13 14.00 -1.15 -11.95
CA PRO A 13 14.23 -2.56 -12.30
C PRO A 13 13.28 -3.16 -13.35
N LEU A 14 12.02 -2.71 -13.37
CA LEU A 14 11.02 -3.16 -14.34
C LEU A 14 11.19 -2.51 -15.72
N PRO A 15 11.26 -1.17 -15.86
CA PRO A 15 11.58 -0.50 -17.13
C PRO A 15 12.93 -0.91 -17.74
N SER A 16 13.96 -1.10 -16.91
CA SER A 16 15.32 -1.42 -17.37
C SER A 16 15.54 -2.91 -17.70
N GLY A 17 14.55 -3.76 -17.48
CA GLY A 17 14.63 -5.20 -17.75
C GLY A 17 15.47 -5.99 -16.74
N GLN A 18 15.94 -5.37 -15.66
CA GLN A 18 16.67 -6.06 -14.59
C GLN A 18 15.80 -7.12 -13.87
N THR A 19 14.47 -6.95 -13.89
CA THR A 19 13.53 -7.95 -13.40
C THR A 19 12.37 -8.18 -14.37
N THR A 20 11.82 -9.38 -14.37
CA THR A 20 10.66 -9.72 -15.19
C THR A 20 9.36 -9.38 -14.47
N ARG A 21 8.29 -9.11 -15.22
CA ARG A 21 6.95 -8.85 -14.66
C ARG A 21 6.48 -9.99 -13.74
N ARG A 22 6.80 -11.25 -14.09
CA ARG A 22 6.51 -12.43 -13.28
C ARG A 22 7.21 -12.39 -11.92
N ARG A 23 8.51 -12.06 -11.89
CA ARG A 23 9.28 -11.94 -10.64
C ARG A 23 8.76 -10.82 -9.75
N ALA A 24 8.39 -9.67 -10.33
CA ALA A 24 7.78 -8.58 -9.57
C ALA A 24 6.42 -8.97 -8.96
N TRP A 25 5.58 -9.71 -9.71
CA TRP A 25 4.30 -10.23 -9.19
C TRP A 25 4.51 -11.24 -8.07
N LEU A 26 5.46 -12.17 -8.23
CA LEU A 26 5.82 -13.12 -7.18
C LEU A 26 6.30 -12.41 -5.91
N PHE A 27 7.15 -11.39 -6.06
CA PHE A 27 7.62 -10.58 -4.93
C PHE A 27 6.46 -9.87 -4.21
N LEU A 28 5.54 -9.27 -4.97
CA LEU A 28 4.35 -8.61 -4.41
C LEU A 28 3.48 -9.60 -3.62
N VAL A 29 3.20 -10.78 -4.18
CA VAL A 29 2.38 -11.81 -3.51
C VAL A 29 3.06 -12.30 -2.25
N LEU A 30 4.37 -12.60 -2.31
CA LEU A 30 5.12 -13.02 -1.12
C LEU A 30 5.09 -11.95 -0.02
N GLN A 31 5.30 -10.68 -0.39
CA GLN A 31 5.25 -9.58 0.57
C GLN A 31 3.85 -9.39 1.16
N ALA A 32 2.79 -9.56 0.36
CA ALA A 32 1.41 -9.53 0.82
C ALA A 32 1.09 -10.70 1.77
N LEU A 33 1.58 -11.90 1.50
CA LEU A 33 1.40 -13.06 2.38
C LEU A 33 2.12 -12.89 3.71
N VAL A 34 3.33 -12.34 3.71
CA VAL A 34 4.06 -12.00 4.95
C VAL A 34 3.28 -10.93 5.73
N GLY A 35 2.80 -9.89 5.05
CA GLY A 35 1.96 -8.87 5.68
C GLY A 35 0.67 -9.43 6.26
N LEU A 36 0.01 -10.35 5.55
CA LEU A 36 -1.19 -11.04 6.00
C LEU A 36 -0.91 -11.90 7.24
N ALA A 37 0.21 -12.64 7.27
CA ALA A 37 0.61 -13.44 8.42
C ALA A 37 0.83 -12.58 9.68
N VAL A 38 1.33 -11.36 9.53
CA VAL A 38 1.43 -10.39 10.64
C VAL A 38 0.05 -9.86 11.01
N LEU A 39 -0.76 -9.47 10.01
CA LEU A 39 -2.08 -8.87 10.23
C LEU A 39 -3.01 -9.81 11.02
N LEU A 40 -3.00 -11.11 10.70
CA LEU A 40 -3.84 -12.13 11.36
C LEU A 40 -3.48 -12.38 12.83
N GLN A 41 -2.36 -11.83 13.32
CA GLN A 41 -1.99 -11.90 14.75
C GLN A 41 -2.68 -10.81 15.59
N PHE A 42 -3.36 -9.85 14.96
CA PHE A 42 -4.07 -8.77 15.65
C PHE A 42 -5.55 -9.10 15.86
N ASN A 43 -6.25 -8.20 16.57
CA ASN A 43 -7.69 -8.32 16.81
C ASN A 43 -8.50 -8.22 15.49
N SER A 44 -9.72 -8.75 15.50
CA SER A 44 -10.58 -8.84 14.31
C SER A 44 -10.88 -7.47 13.67
N PHE A 45 -10.99 -6.42 14.48
CA PHE A 45 -11.23 -5.07 13.98
C PHE A 45 -10.02 -4.50 13.24
N ALA A 46 -8.82 -4.62 13.83
CA ALA A 46 -7.57 -4.26 13.19
C ALA A 46 -7.33 -5.06 11.89
N VAL A 47 -7.69 -6.35 11.87
CA VAL A 47 -7.62 -7.17 10.64
C VAL A 47 -8.50 -6.57 9.54
N LEU A 48 -9.77 -6.27 9.85
CA LEU A 48 -10.70 -5.66 8.89
C LEU A 48 -10.17 -4.31 8.39
N LEU A 49 -9.73 -3.44 9.30
CA LEU A 49 -9.19 -2.13 8.98
C LEU A 49 -7.92 -2.23 8.12
N GLY A 50 -7.07 -3.21 8.40
CA GLY A 50 -5.86 -3.49 7.61
C GLY A 50 -6.19 -3.94 6.19
N VAL A 51 -7.21 -4.78 6.01
CA VAL A 51 -7.67 -5.19 4.67
C VAL A 51 -8.24 -3.99 3.91
N CYS A 52 -9.02 -3.11 4.57
CA CYS A 52 -9.54 -1.88 3.96
C CYS A 52 -8.41 -0.95 3.44
N SER A 53 -7.26 -0.93 4.12
CA SER A 53 -6.09 -0.13 3.68
C SER A 53 -5.60 -0.47 2.28
N LEU A 54 -5.76 -1.73 1.85
CA LEU A 54 -5.29 -2.21 0.55
C LEU A 54 -5.97 -1.49 -0.60
N VAL A 55 -7.21 -1.03 -0.42
CA VAL A 55 -7.93 -0.25 -1.42
C VAL A 55 -7.19 1.07 -1.68
N ILE A 56 -6.81 1.80 -0.64
CA ILE A 56 -6.11 3.09 -0.78
C ILE A 56 -4.73 2.88 -1.41
N VAL A 57 -4.00 1.85 -0.96
CA VAL A 57 -2.68 1.51 -1.51
C VAL A 57 -2.76 1.13 -2.99
N ALA A 58 -3.76 0.35 -3.38
CA ALA A 58 -3.98 -0.05 -4.77
C ALA A 58 -4.41 1.13 -5.66
N VAL A 59 -5.19 2.07 -5.12
CA VAL A 59 -5.71 3.23 -5.86
C VAL A 59 -4.63 4.29 -6.09
N TYR A 60 -3.73 4.50 -5.12
CA TYR A 60 -2.70 5.56 -5.17
C TYR A 60 -1.91 5.66 -6.50
N PRO A 61 -1.37 4.57 -7.09
CA PRO A 61 -0.63 4.63 -8.35
C PRO A 61 -1.44 5.22 -9.51
N PHE A 62 -2.77 5.06 -9.50
CA PHE A 62 -3.66 5.54 -10.54
C PHE A 62 -4.05 7.01 -10.36
N MET A 63 -3.93 7.56 -9.14
CA MET A 63 -4.36 8.93 -8.84
C MET A 63 -3.61 9.98 -9.64
N LYS A 64 -2.36 9.71 -10.04
CA LYS A 64 -1.58 10.58 -10.93
C LYS A 64 -2.23 10.79 -12.32
N ARG A 65 -3.16 9.92 -12.70
CA ARG A 65 -3.89 9.98 -13.99
C ARG A 65 -5.24 10.68 -13.87
N ILE A 66 -5.77 10.86 -12.66
CA ILE A 66 -7.13 11.36 -12.40
C ILE A 66 -7.10 12.72 -11.69
N THR A 67 -6.10 12.96 -10.85
CA THR A 67 -5.97 14.19 -10.06
C THR A 67 -4.55 14.77 -10.11
N ASN A 68 -4.47 16.09 -9.95
CA ASN A 68 -3.19 16.80 -9.77
C ASN A 68 -2.64 16.67 -8.35
N TRP A 69 -3.40 16.07 -7.41
CA TRP A 69 -3.03 15.93 -6.00
C TRP A 69 -2.78 14.46 -5.58
N PRO A 70 -1.91 13.70 -6.27
CA PRO A 70 -1.63 12.31 -5.89
C PRO A 70 -0.98 12.20 -4.50
N GLN A 71 -0.38 13.29 -4.00
CA GLN A 71 0.26 13.35 -2.69
C GLN A 71 -0.74 13.23 -1.54
N LEU A 72 -1.98 13.70 -1.72
CA LEU A 72 -3.03 13.56 -0.72
C LEU A 72 -3.37 12.08 -0.48
N PHE A 73 -3.49 11.30 -1.56
CA PHE A 73 -3.73 9.86 -1.49
C PHE A 73 -2.53 9.09 -0.92
N LEU A 74 -1.31 9.54 -1.24
CA LEU A 74 -0.12 9.01 -0.61
C LEU A 74 -0.11 9.28 0.90
N GLY A 75 -0.51 10.49 1.30
CA GLY A 75 -0.70 10.88 2.70
C GLY A 75 -1.66 9.93 3.41
N PHE A 76 -2.84 9.65 2.83
CA PHE A 76 -3.78 8.68 3.40
C PHE A 76 -3.17 7.28 3.55
N ALA A 77 -2.45 6.79 2.54
CA ALA A 77 -1.81 5.48 2.60
C ALA A 77 -0.78 5.38 3.75
N PHE A 78 0.02 6.44 3.98
CA PHE A 78 0.99 6.47 5.07
C PHE A 78 0.35 6.70 6.44
N SER A 79 -0.61 7.62 6.54
CA SER A 79 -1.31 7.92 7.80
C SER A 79 -2.15 6.75 8.30
N TRP A 80 -2.52 5.80 7.43
CA TRP A 80 -3.22 4.58 7.83
C TRP A 80 -2.46 3.76 8.88
N GLY A 81 -1.11 3.85 8.90
CA GLY A 81 -0.31 3.19 9.93
C GLY A 81 -0.65 3.66 11.36
N ALA A 82 -0.97 4.94 11.55
CA ALA A 82 -1.40 5.46 12.84
C ALA A 82 -2.78 4.90 13.24
N LEU A 83 -3.71 4.81 12.29
CA LEU A 83 -5.03 4.21 12.50
C LEU A 83 -4.93 2.73 12.89
N MET A 84 -4.02 2.00 12.24
CA MET A 84 -3.73 0.60 12.58
C MET A 84 -3.17 0.47 13.99
N GLY A 85 -2.23 1.33 14.39
CA GLY A 85 -1.68 1.33 15.74
C GLY A 85 -2.76 1.51 16.80
N TRP A 86 -3.69 2.46 16.60
CA TRP A 86 -4.84 2.66 17.47
C TRP A 86 -5.77 1.45 17.50
N ALA A 87 -6.18 0.96 16.32
CA ALA A 87 -7.09 -0.16 16.19
C ALA A 87 -6.54 -1.46 16.80
N VAL A 88 -5.22 -1.68 16.75
CA VAL A 88 -4.58 -2.85 17.38
C VAL A 88 -4.69 -2.79 18.90
N GLU A 89 -4.48 -1.62 19.50
CA GLU A 89 -4.49 -1.42 20.95
C GLU A 89 -5.92 -1.39 21.53
N PHE A 90 -6.81 -0.61 20.89
CA PHE A 90 -8.15 -0.34 21.44
C PHE A 90 -9.25 -1.24 20.88
N GLY A 91 -9.02 -1.89 19.73
CA GLY A 91 -10.02 -2.76 19.10
C GLY A 91 -11.20 -2.02 18.47
N ASP A 92 -11.16 -0.69 18.37
CA ASP A 92 -12.17 0.16 17.75
C ASP A 92 -11.55 1.47 17.21
N LEU A 93 -12.34 2.30 16.52
CA LEU A 93 -12.03 3.69 16.13
C LEU A 93 -12.92 4.71 16.87
N ASP A 94 -13.48 4.33 18.01
CA ASP A 94 -14.23 5.25 18.87
C ASP A 94 -13.36 6.45 19.29
N GLY A 95 -13.98 7.63 19.29
CA GLY A 95 -13.30 8.86 19.68
C GLY A 95 -12.91 8.85 21.16
N PRO A 96 -11.90 9.64 21.58
CA PRO A 96 -11.65 9.84 23.00
C PRO A 96 -12.93 10.39 23.64
N ALA A 97 -13.47 9.65 24.62
CA ALA A 97 -14.60 10.10 25.43
C ALA A 97 -14.26 11.37 26.22
#